data_AF-A0AAE8SE13-F1
#
_entry.id   AF-A0AAE8SE13-F1
#
_cell.length_a   1.000
_cell.length_b   1.000
_cell.length_c   1.000
_cell.angle_alpha   90.00
_cell.angle_beta   90.00
_cell.angle_gamma   90.00
#
_symmetry.space_group_name_H-M   'P 1'
#
loop_
_entity.id
_entity.type
_entity.pdbx_description
1 polymer ?
#
loop_
_entity_poly.entity_id
_entity_poly.type
_entity_poly.pdbx_seq_one_letter_code
_entity_poly.pdbx_strand_id
1 'polypeptide(L)'
;MALFESTCISPSITSENALLFYQEHGIYYQENPTIGSLAESLGSRALSRDGMSEFLKLAGKDERAYKIIEPFLTGSLRFWFALGPDPGKFYASTIDPGQDDIIVIYMWHPGTNLEFSHKSHIGVNKGAASSNGLVHIPYSYLKHVKKLEEYPVGLEKGGVLIVHPRLAFMVSEGLATGYVFKSSQDNS
;
A
#
# COMPACT_ATOMS: atom_id res chain seq x y z
N MET A 1 14.10 10.93 15.11
CA MET A 1 12.92 10.04 15.24
C MET A 1 12.90 9.12 14.04
N ALA A 2 12.51 7.86 14.21
CA ALA A 2 12.39 6.92 13.08
C ALA A 2 11.20 7.34 12.20
N LEU A 3 11.35 7.27 10.87
CA LEU A 3 10.27 7.58 9.93
C LEU A 3 9.19 6.49 9.89
N PHE A 4 9.60 5.26 10.20
CA PHE A 4 8.79 4.05 10.11
C PHE A 4 8.82 3.36 11.48
N GLU A 5 7.64 3.17 12.06
CA GLU A 5 7.43 2.38 13.27
C GLU A 5 6.71 1.07 12.89
N SER A 6 6.62 0.10 13.78
CA SER A 6 6.05 -1.20 13.42
C SER A 6 4.58 -1.12 12.97
N THR A 7 3.80 -0.17 13.48
CA THR A 7 2.34 -0.09 13.28
C THR A 7 1.89 1.18 12.55
N CYS A 8 2.76 2.16 12.37
CA CYS A 8 2.43 3.41 11.67
C CYS A 8 3.67 4.14 11.15
N ILE A 9 3.44 5.13 10.29
CA ILE A 9 4.46 6.14 9.99
C ILE A 9 4.65 7.10 11.16
N SER A 10 5.80 7.78 11.19
CA SER A 10 6.14 8.74 12.26
C SER A 10 5.01 9.73 12.56
N PRO A 11 4.69 9.99 13.84
CA PRO A 11 3.74 11.03 14.24
C PRO A 11 4.21 12.45 13.91
N SER A 12 5.49 12.65 13.55
CA SER A 12 6.01 13.93 13.07
C SER A 12 5.54 14.29 11.66
N ILE A 13 4.97 13.33 10.92
CA ILE A 13 4.37 13.57 9.61
C ILE A 13 2.96 14.09 9.85
N THR A 14 2.72 15.34 9.45
CA THR A 14 1.44 16.05 9.59
C THR A 14 0.60 15.86 8.34
N SER A 15 -0.66 16.28 8.35
CA SER A 15 -1.52 16.19 7.17
C SER A 15 -1.03 17.08 6.03
N GLU A 16 -0.37 18.21 6.33
CA GLU A 16 0.18 19.14 5.35
C GLU A 16 1.37 18.56 4.57
N ASN A 17 2.18 17.69 5.19
CA ASN A 17 3.34 17.08 4.54
C ASN A 17 3.14 15.61 4.16
N ALA A 18 1.99 15.01 4.47
CA ALA A 18 1.69 13.60 4.20
C ALA A 18 1.82 13.22 2.72
N LEU A 19 1.35 14.07 1.80
CA LEU A 19 1.46 13.81 0.37
C LEU A 19 2.92 13.82 -0.09
N LEU A 20 3.71 14.79 0.36
CA LEU A 20 5.15 14.87 0.05
C LEU A 20 5.90 13.66 0.63
N PHE A 21 5.60 13.27 1.87
CA PHE A 21 6.15 12.07 2.50
C PHE A 21 5.84 10.81 1.67
N TYR A 22 4.59 10.66 1.23
CA TYR A 22 4.19 9.56 0.36
C TYR A 22 4.93 9.58 -0.98
N GLN A 23 5.10 10.74 -1.60
CA GLN A 23 5.85 10.87 -2.86
C GLN A 23 7.33 10.52 -2.69
N GLU A 24 7.94 10.87 -1.55
CA GLU A 24 9.36 10.59 -1.28
C GLU A 24 9.60 9.12 -0.91
N HIS A 25 8.67 8.49 -0.20
CA HIS A 25 8.87 7.17 0.39
C HIS A 25 8.04 6.07 -0.24
N GLY A 26 7.01 6.42 -1.01
CA GLY A 26 6.11 5.54 -1.73
C GLY A 26 5.15 4.76 -0.85
N ILE A 27 4.98 5.14 0.42
CA ILE A 27 4.19 4.38 1.39
C ILE A 27 3.61 5.28 2.49
N TYR A 28 2.41 4.92 2.95
CA TYR A 28 1.80 5.35 4.19
C TYR A 28 1.10 4.14 4.82
N TYR A 29 1.15 3.98 6.13
CA TYR A 29 0.37 2.96 6.84
C TYR A 29 0.01 3.40 8.25
N GLN A 30 -1.08 2.83 8.73
CA GLN A 30 -1.61 3.07 10.06
C GLN A 30 -2.44 1.86 10.51
N GLU A 31 -2.06 1.25 11.63
CA GLU A 31 -2.91 0.30 12.34
C GLU A 31 -4.21 1.01 12.77
N ASN A 32 -5.34 0.40 12.46
CA ASN A 32 -6.65 0.92 12.77
C ASN A 32 -7.64 -0.23 13.05
N PRO A 33 -8.01 -0.46 14.32
CA PRO A 33 -8.90 -1.55 14.71
C PRO A 33 -10.29 -1.50 14.06
N THR A 34 -10.79 -0.30 13.75
CA THR A 34 -12.09 -0.12 13.10
C THR A 34 -12.03 -0.60 11.66
N ILE A 35 -10.92 -0.31 10.96
CA ILE A 35 -10.68 -0.80 9.60
C ILE A 35 -10.49 -2.32 9.62
N GLY A 36 -9.74 -2.87 10.58
CA GLY A 36 -9.58 -4.33 10.71
C GLY A 36 -10.91 -5.05 10.95
N SER A 37 -11.76 -4.53 11.85
CA SER A 37 -13.09 -5.07 12.10
C SER A 37 -13.98 -4.99 10.85
N LEU A 38 -13.89 -3.89 10.09
CA LEU A 38 -14.60 -3.75 8.82
C LEU A 38 -14.16 -4.82 7.82
N ALA A 39 -12.84 -5.04 7.67
CA ALA A 39 -12.28 -6.02 6.75
C ALA A 39 -12.84 -7.43 7.01
N GLU A 40 -12.86 -7.86 8.29
CA GLU A 40 -13.46 -9.14 8.69
C GLU A 40 -14.96 -9.21 8.39
N SER A 41 -15.71 -8.13 8.70
CA SER A 41 -17.17 -8.10 8.53
C SER A 41 -17.64 -8.08 7.07
N LEU A 42 -16.82 -7.53 6.17
CA LEU A 42 -17.14 -7.45 4.75
C LEU A 42 -16.97 -8.80 4.06
N GLY A 43 -15.93 -9.56 4.41
CA GLY A 43 -15.58 -10.80 3.72
C GLY A 43 -15.48 -10.59 2.20
N SER A 44 -16.20 -11.39 1.40
CA SER A 44 -16.22 -11.23 -0.05
C SER A 44 -16.81 -9.89 -0.54
N ARG A 45 -17.64 -9.22 0.28
CA ARG A 45 -18.17 -7.89 -0.06
C ARG A 45 -17.10 -6.81 -0.09
N ALA A 46 -15.90 -7.07 0.44
CA ALA A 46 -14.77 -6.16 0.29
C ALA A 46 -14.40 -5.95 -1.19
N LEU A 47 -14.65 -6.95 -2.05
CA LEU A 47 -14.46 -6.90 -3.51
C LEU A 47 -15.66 -6.30 -4.24
N SER A 48 -16.21 -5.21 -3.71
CA SER A 48 -17.35 -4.49 -4.27
C SER A 48 -17.20 -2.99 -4.09
N ARG A 49 -17.99 -2.21 -4.84
CA ARG A 49 -18.02 -0.74 -4.69
C ARG A 49 -18.50 -0.30 -3.32
N ASP A 50 -19.45 -1.03 -2.72
CA ASP A 50 -20.02 -0.67 -1.42
C ASP A 50 -18.98 -0.91 -0.32
N GLY A 51 -18.34 -2.09 -0.29
CA GLY A 51 -17.27 -2.40 0.66
C GLY A 51 -16.10 -1.42 0.55
N MET A 52 -15.70 -1.08 -0.69
CA MET A 52 -14.69 -0.06 -0.95
C MET A 52 -15.12 1.32 -0.42
N SER A 53 -16.37 1.74 -0.65
CA SER A 53 -16.87 3.04 -0.18
C SER A 53 -16.88 3.13 1.34
N GLU A 54 -17.33 2.08 2.03
CA GLU A 54 -17.29 1.99 3.49
C GLU A 54 -15.86 2.10 4.03
N PHE A 55 -14.94 1.37 3.42
CA PHE A 55 -13.52 1.41 3.77
C PHE A 55 -12.91 2.80 3.57
N LEU A 56 -13.08 3.42 2.40
CA LEU A 56 -12.51 4.73 2.10
C LEU A 56 -13.07 5.84 3.00
N LYS A 57 -14.34 5.74 3.43
CA LYS A 57 -14.91 6.63 4.45
C LYS A 57 -14.20 6.52 5.79
N LEU A 58 -13.76 5.33 6.18
CA LEU A 58 -12.98 5.14 7.42
C LEU A 58 -11.53 5.60 7.25
N ALA A 59 -10.88 5.24 6.14
CA ALA A 59 -9.51 5.66 5.85
C ALA A 59 -9.39 7.19 5.80
N GLY A 60 -10.38 7.87 5.22
CA GLY A 60 -10.43 9.33 5.15
C GLY A 60 -10.64 10.07 6.47
N LYS A 61 -10.86 9.35 7.59
CA LYS A 61 -10.89 9.98 8.93
C LYS A 61 -9.51 10.34 9.44
N ASP A 62 -8.45 9.68 8.96
CA ASP A 62 -7.08 10.15 9.19
C ASP A 62 -6.75 11.20 8.12
N GLU A 63 -6.52 12.44 8.56
CA GLU A 63 -6.27 13.57 7.64
C GLU A 63 -5.04 13.37 6.76
N ARG A 64 -4.01 12.64 7.25
CA ARG A 64 -2.79 12.34 6.49
C ARG A 64 -3.11 11.37 5.37
N ALA A 65 -3.83 10.29 5.69
CA ALA A 65 -4.29 9.31 4.70
C ALA A 65 -5.19 9.98 3.66
N TYR A 66 -6.14 10.81 4.11
CA TYR A 66 -7.04 11.55 3.24
C TYR A 66 -6.27 12.44 2.26
N LYS A 67 -5.27 13.19 2.72
CA LYS A 67 -4.46 14.06 1.86
C LYS A 67 -3.69 13.32 0.77
N ILE A 68 -3.31 12.07 1.01
CA ILE A 68 -2.66 11.22 0.02
C ILE A 68 -3.68 10.68 -1.00
N ILE A 69 -4.85 10.26 -0.53
CA ILE A 69 -5.86 9.56 -1.36
C ILE A 69 -6.73 10.55 -2.15
N GLU A 70 -7.00 11.74 -1.62
CA GLU A 70 -7.89 12.77 -2.17
C GLU A 70 -7.69 13.03 -3.67
N PRO A 71 -6.45 13.23 -4.19
CA PRO A 71 -6.23 13.44 -5.63
C PRO A 71 -6.70 12.29 -6.53
N PHE A 72 -6.78 11.07 -5.98
CA PHE A 72 -7.15 9.86 -6.72
C PHE A 72 -8.65 9.55 -6.62
N LEU A 73 -9.37 10.13 -5.65
CA LEU A 73 -10.81 9.89 -5.45
C LEU A 73 -11.68 10.48 -6.55
N THR A 74 -11.24 11.58 -7.18
CA THR A 74 -11.90 12.15 -8.36
C THR A 74 -11.62 11.36 -9.63
N GLY A 75 -10.64 10.47 -9.56
CA GLY A 75 -10.18 9.64 -10.67
C GLY A 75 -11.07 8.42 -10.92
N SER A 76 -10.46 7.37 -11.45
CA SER A 76 -11.14 6.13 -11.79
C SER A 76 -10.56 4.96 -10.99
N LEU A 77 -11.47 4.22 -10.36
CA LEU A 77 -11.15 2.88 -9.88
C LEU A 77 -10.85 1.98 -11.08
N ARG A 78 -9.67 1.36 -11.08
CA ARG A 78 -9.20 0.47 -12.14
C ARG A 78 -9.69 -0.95 -11.89
N PHE A 79 -9.36 -1.49 -10.72
CA PHE A 79 -9.74 -2.82 -10.27
C PHE A 79 -9.52 -2.96 -8.76
N TRP A 80 -10.03 -4.07 -8.21
CA TRP A 80 -9.74 -4.52 -6.85
C TRP A 80 -9.33 -5.99 -6.88
N PHE A 81 -8.62 -6.43 -5.85
CA PHE A 81 -8.15 -7.81 -5.73
C PHE A 81 -7.96 -8.21 -4.27
N ALA A 82 -7.99 -9.51 -4.01
CA ALA A 82 -7.58 -10.06 -2.72
C ALA A 82 -6.08 -10.36 -2.76
N LEU A 83 -5.40 -10.09 -1.65
CA LEU A 83 -3.99 -10.40 -1.46
C LEU A 83 -3.83 -11.24 -0.20
N GLY A 84 -3.04 -12.31 -0.31
CA GLY A 84 -2.72 -13.18 0.82
C GLY A 84 -1.21 -13.34 1.00
N PRO A 85 -0.80 -14.16 1.97
CA PRO A 85 0.59 -14.34 2.30
C PRO A 85 1.31 -15.15 1.22
N ASP A 86 2.54 -14.77 0.91
CA ASP A 86 3.47 -15.54 0.09
C ASP A 86 4.90 -15.26 0.59
N PRO A 87 5.27 -15.88 1.73
CA PRO A 87 6.50 -15.55 2.44
C PRO A 87 7.75 -15.71 1.56
N GLY A 88 8.67 -14.76 1.67
CA GLY A 88 9.93 -14.70 0.93
C GLY A 88 9.82 -14.11 -0.48
N LYS A 89 8.62 -13.70 -0.93
CA LYS A 89 8.43 -13.11 -2.26
C LYS A 89 7.98 -11.65 -2.17
N PHE A 90 8.81 -10.76 -2.71
CA PHE A 90 8.49 -9.34 -2.85
C PHE A 90 7.71 -9.08 -4.12
N TYR A 91 6.63 -8.32 -3.99
CA TYR A 91 5.75 -7.96 -5.09
C TYR A 91 5.58 -6.45 -5.20
N ALA A 92 5.36 -5.99 -6.43
CA ALA A 92 4.84 -4.66 -6.74
C ALA A 92 3.70 -4.80 -7.75
N SER A 93 2.81 -3.81 -7.85
CA SER A 93 1.73 -3.83 -8.84
C SER A 93 2.25 -3.62 -10.26
N THR A 94 3.30 -2.81 -10.43
CA THR A 94 4.05 -2.67 -11.69
C THR A 94 5.50 -2.26 -11.40
N ILE A 95 6.38 -2.41 -12.40
CA ILE A 95 7.74 -1.87 -12.39
C ILE A 95 7.94 -0.74 -13.40
N ASP A 96 6.94 -0.49 -14.24
CA ASP A 96 6.97 0.52 -15.29
C ASP A 96 7.19 1.91 -14.68
N PRO A 97 8.00 2.77 -15.31
CA PRO A 97 8.20 4.14 -14.85
C PRO A 97 6.95 5.01 -15.07
N GLY A 98 6.91 6.17 -14.41
CA GLY A 98 5.86 7.18 -14.62
C GLY A 98 4.47 6.71 -14.20
N GLN A 99 4.36 6.15 -12.99
CA GLN A 99 3.11 5.58 -12.45
C GLN A 99 2.61 6.38 -11.24
N ASP A 100 3.02 7.64 -11.16
CA ASP A 100 2.73 8.53 -10.02
C ASP A 100 1.25 8.97 -10.02
N ASP A 101 0.56 8.78 -11.14
CA ASP A 101 -0.87 8.96 -11.33
C ASP A 101 -1.69 7.72 -10.91
N ILE A 102 -1.04 6.68 -10.38
CA ILE A 102 -1.69 5.47 -9.85
C ILE A 102 -1.38 5.32 -8.35
N ILE A 103 -2.37 4.85 -7.60
CA ILE A 103 -2.24 4.51 -6.18
C ILE A 103 -2.87 3.15 -5.89
N VAL A 104 -2.29 2.43 -4.93
CA VAL A 104 -2.89 1.20 -4.40
C VAL A 104 -3.17 1.39 -2.92
N ILE A 105 -4.42 1.15 -2.54
CA ILE A 105 -4.89 1.30 -1.16
C ILE A 105 -5.35 -0.07 -0.68
N TYR A 106 -4.75 -0.55 0.39
CA TYR A 106 -5.07 -1.83 1.00
C TYR A 106 -5.85 -1.65 2.29
N MET A 107 -6.91 -2.44 2.40
CA MET A 107 -7.60 -2.72 3.65
C MET A 107 -7.10 -4.06 4.20
N TRP A 108 -6.47 -4.04 5.37
CA TRP A 108 -5.86 -5.21 5.99
C TRP A 108 -6.72 -5.79 7.11
N HIS A 109 -6.81 -7.12 7.13
CA HIS A 109 -7.36 -7.87 8.26
C HIS A 109 -6.44 -7.81 9.47
N PRO A 110 -6.96 -8.05 10.69
CA PRO A 110 -6.16 -8.33 11.88
C PRO A 110 -5.14 -9.46 11.68
N GLY A 111 -4.05 -9.42 12.47
CA GLY A 111 -2.96 -10.40 12.41
C GLY A 111 -2.13 -10.35 11.12
N THR A 112 -1.97 -9.15 10.55
CA THR A 112 -1.18 -8.97 9.33
C THR A 112 0.27 -8.65 9.67
N ASN A 113 1.21 -9.36 9.03
CA ASN A 113 2.63 -9.06 9.05
C ASN A 113 3.17 -8.95 7.63
N LEU A 114 3.86 -7.85 7.35
CA LEU A 114 4.47 -7.58 6.05
C LEU A 114 5.78 -6.82 6.22
N GLU A 115 6.53 -6.74 5.14
CA GLU A 115 7.73 -5.91 5.05
C GLU A 115 7.76 -5.19 3.70
N PHE A 116 8.30 -3.98 3.67
CA PHE A 116 8.50 -3.24 2.42
C PHE A 116 9.97 -2.90 2.23
N SER A 117 10.41 -2.90 0.97
CA SER A 117 11.75 -2.47 0.60
C SER A 117 11.72 -0.97 0.33
N HIS A 118 12.25 -0.16 1.26
CA HIS A 118 12.16 1.30 1.20
C HIS A 118 12.83 1.85 -0.05
N LYS A 119 12.21 2.86 -0.68
CA LYS A 119 12.65 3.46 -1.96
C LYS A 119 12.71 2.51 -3.16
N SER A 120 12.15 1.30 -3.05
CA SER A 120 12.06 0.37 -4.18
C SER A 120 11.25 0.94 -5.36
N HIS A 121 10.31 1.85 -5.11
CA HIS A 121 9.54 2.55 -6.14
C HIS A 121 10.37 3.55 -6.99
N ILE A 122 11.60 3.88 -6.58
CA ILE A 122 12.48 4.84 -7.26
C ILE A 122 13.44 4.10 -8.21
N GLY A 123 13.68 4.70 -9.38
CA GLY A 123 14.61 4.18 -10.39
C GLY A 123 14.07 2.97 -11.14
N VAL A 124 14.95 2.21 -11.79
CA VAL A 124 14.56 1.01 -12.55
C VAL A 124 14.41 -0.18 -11.61
N ASN A 125 13.38 -0.99 -11.82
CA ASN A 125 13.20 -2.28 -11.16
C ASN A 125 13.30 -3.42 -12.18
N LYS A 126 13.68 -4.60 -11.70
CA LYS A 126 13.64 -5.86 -12.46
C LYS A 126 12.69 -6.81 -11.77
N GLY A 127 11.78 -7.39 -12.52
CA GLY A 127 10.84 -8.36 -12.01
C GLY A 127 10.22 -9.17 -13.13
N ALA A 128 9.42 -10.16 -12.74
CA ALA A 128 8.67 -11.01 -13.64
C ALA A 128 7.20 -10.99 -13.23
N ALA A 129 6.29 -11.01 -14.22
CA ALA A 129 4.88 -11.18 -13.95
C ALA A 129 4.64 -12.48 -13.18
N SER A 130 3.79 -12.43 -12.17
CA SER A 130 3.39 -13.57 -11.34
C SER A 130 1.93 -13.95 -11.61
N SER A 131 1.54 -15.16 -11.21
CA SER A 131 0.17 -15.67 -11.38
C SER A 131 -0.89 -14.92 -10.58
N ASN A 132 -0.49 -14.13 -9.58
CA ASN A 132 -1.37 -13.28 -8.80
C ASN A 132 -1.63 -11.90 -9.44
N GLY A 133 -1.11 -11.66 -10.65
CA GLY A 133 -1.26 -10.38 -11.37
C GLY A 133 -0.31 -9.28 -10.90
N LEU A 134 0.56 -9.56 -9.92
CA LEU A 134 1.62 -8.66 -9.47
C LEU A 134 2.93 -8.98 -10.19
N VAL A 135 3.92 -8.09 -10.04
CA VAL A 135 5.28 -8.30 -10.50
C VAL A 135 6.13 -8.78 -9.34
N HIS A 136 6.65 -10.00 -9.43
CA HIS A 136 7.62 -10.53 -8.48
C HIS A 136 8.98 -9.86 -8.71
N ILE A 137 9.52 -9.23 -7.67
CA ILE A 137 10.84 -8.60 -7.67
C ILE A 137 11.77 -9.47 -6.81
N PRO A 138 12.83 -10.06 -7.37
CA PRO A 138 13.71 -10.92 -6.61
C PRO A 138 14.34 -10.20 -5.40
N TYR A 139 14.26 -10.82 -4.22
CA TYR A 139 14.86 -10.26 -3.00
C TYR A 139 16.35 -9.95 -3.17
N SER A 140 17.10 -10.84 -3.84
CA SER A 140 18.53 -10.64 -4.12
C SER A 140 18.79 -9.38 -4.95
N TYR A 141 17.88 -9.00 -5.84
CA TYR A 141 17.97 -7.77 -6.60
C TYR A 141 17.76 -6.54 -5.70
N LEU A 142 16.73 -6.56 -4.84
CA LEU A 142 16.48 -5.48 -3.87
C LEU A 142 17.67 -5.31 -2.90
N LYS A 143 18.13 -6.42 -2.32
CA LYS A 143 19.15 -6.41 -1.25
C LYS A 143 20.57 -6.19 -1.75
N HIS A 144 20.97 -6.85 -2.83
CA HIS A 144 22.38 -6.85 -3.24
C HIS A 144 22.66 -5.94 -4.44
N VAL A 145 21.68 -5.72 -5.31
CA VAL A 145 21.84 -4.83 -6.47
C VAL A 145 21.41 -3.40 -6.11
N LYS A 146 20.18 -3.22 -5.61
CA LYS A 146 19.70 -1.89 -5.19
C LYS A 146 20.20 -1.47 -3.81
N LYS A 147 20.66 -2.41 -2.97
CA LYS A 147 21.15 -2.16 -1.60
C LYS A 147 20.12 -1.42 -0.75
N LEU A 148 18.87 -1.81 -0.88
CA LEU A 148 17.77 -1.22 -0.13
C LEU A 148 17.65 -1.86 1.25
N GLU A 149 16.94 -1.14 2.12
CA GLU A 149 16.60 -1.60 3.46
C GLU A 149 15.14 -2.05 3.48
N GLU A 150 14.89 -3.08 4.28
CA GLU A 150 13.57 -3.64 4.53
C GLU A 150 13.06 -3.15 5.88
N TYR A 151 11.78 -2.78 5.92
CA TYR A 151 11.11 -2.29 7.12
C TYR A 151 9.90 -3.17 7.43
N PRO A 152 9.83 -3.77 8.63
CA PRO A 152 8.70 -4.59 9.02
C PRO A 152 7.50 -3.71 9.38
N VAL A 153 6.31 -4.22 9.09
CA VAL A 153 5.01 -3.62 9.45
C VAL A 153 4.13 -4.73 10.02
N GLY A 154 3.68 -4.54 11.26
CA GLY A 154 2.71 -5.38 11.94
C GLY A 154 1.40 -4.61 12.12
N LEU A 155 0.32 -5.14 11.57
CA LEU A 155 -1.04 -4.62 11.72
C LEU A 155 -1.87 -5.66 12.46
N GLU A 156 -1.56 -5.85 13.74
CA GLU A 156 -2.20 -6.86 14.61
C GLU A 156 -3.72 -6.67 14.67
N LYS A 157 -4.18 -5.42 14.64
CA LYS A 157 -5.60 -5.05 14.65
C LYS A 157 -6.15 -4.69 13.27
N GLY A 158 -5.39 -4.97 12.21
CA GLY A 158 -5.68 -4.56 10.85
C GLY A 158 -5.46 -3.06 10.65
N GLY A 159 -5.79 -2.56 9.46
CA GLY A 159 -5.55 -1.15 9.17
C GLY A 159 -5.49 -0.83 7.70
N VAL A 160 -4.86 0.30 7.41
CA VAL A 160 -4.69 0.83 6.06
C VAL A 160 -3.21 0.85 5.68
N LEU A 161 -2.94 0.50 4.43
CA LEU A 161 -1.65 0.68 3.78
C LEU A 161 -1.91 1.32 2.41
N ILE A 162 -1.28 2.46 2.16
CA ILE A 162 -1.33 3.19 0.89
C ILE A 162 0.05 3.09 0.29
N VAL A 163 0.18 2.58 -0.93
CA VAL A 163 1.48 2.39 -1.58
C VAL A 163 1.50 2.89 -3.00
N HIS A 164 2.67 3.38 -3.37
CA HIS A 164 3.05 3.59 -4.74
C HIS A 164 3.03 2.22 -5.46
N PRO A 165 2.45 2.12 -6.67
CA PRO A 165 2.27 0.84 -7.37
C PRO A 165 3.60 0.12 -7.69
N ARG A 166 4.72 0.84 -7.62
CA ARG A 166 6.09 0.34 -7.84
C ARG A 166 6.84 -0.02 -6.56
N LEU A 167 6.26 0.21 -5.39
CA LEU A 167 6.88 -0.17 -4.12
C LEU A 167 6.80 -1.68 -3.95
N ALA A 168 7.95 -2.29 -3.70
CA ALA A 168 8.09 -3.71 -3.43
C ALA A 168 7.77 -3.99 -1.95
N PHE A 169 6.88 -4.95 -1.70
CA PHE A 169 6.56 -5.44 -0.37
C PHE A 169 6.30 -6.95 -0.37
N MET A 170 6.49 -7.60 0.76
CA MET A 170 6.24 -9.02 1.00
C MET A 170 5.24 -9.15 2.13
N VAL A 171 4.31 -10.09 2.02
CA VAL A 171 3.32 -10.42 3.05
C VAL A 171 3.70 -11.77 3.65
N SER A 172 4.10 -11.79 4.91
CA SER A 172 4.35 -13.04 5.63
C SER A 172 3.06 -13.63 6.19
N GLU A 173 2.16 -12.79 6.70
CA GLU A 173 0.91 -13.19 7.33
C GLU A 173 -0.21 -12.19 7.07
N GLY A 174 -1.45 -12.65 7.16
CA GLY A 174 -2.65 -11.81 7.00
C GLY A 174 -3.24 -11.82 5.59
N LEU A 175 -4.35 -11.10 5.45
CA LEU A 175 -5.11 -10.96 4.22
C LEU A 175 -5.46 -9.49 3.99
N ALA A 176 -5.47 -9.08 2.74
CA ALA A 176 -5.90 -7.76 2.33
C ALA A 176 -6.87 -7.78 1.17
N THR A 177 -7.64 -6.70 1.08
CA THR A 177 -8.24 -6.26 -0.18
C THR A 177 -7.50 -5.03 -0.68
N GLY A 178 -6.98 -5.08 -1.90
CA GLY A 178 -6.34 -3.96 -2.57
C GLY A 178 -7.30 -3.28 -3.55
N TYR A 179 -7.28 -1.95 -3.57
CA TYR A 179 -8.03 -1.11 -4.49
C TYR A 179 -7.06 -0.24 -5.29
N VAL A 180 -7.13 -0.31 -6.61
CA VAL A 180 -6.21 0.43 -7.50
C VAL A 180 -6.96 1.59 -8.15
N PHE A 181 -6.47 2.80 -7.94
CA PHE A 181 -7.04 4.02 -8.51
C PHE A 181 -6.04 4.68 -9.46
N LYS A 182 -6.58 5.31 -10.50
CA LYS A 182 -5.84 6.24 -11.36
C LYS A 182 -6.39 7.65 -11.19
N SER A 183 -5.53 8.61 -10.89
CA SER A 183 -5.86 10.03 -10.82
C SER A 183 -6.44 10.53 -12.14
N SER A 184 -7.32 11.52 -12.06
CA SER A 184 -7.85 12.27 -13.20
C SER A 184 -6.96 13.45 -13.60
N GLN A 185 -5.96 13.79 -12.79
CA GLN A 185 -5.03 14.86 -13.10
C GLN A 185 -3.97 14.33 -14.07
N ASP A 186 -4.03 14.78 -15.32
CA ASP A 186 -2.88 14.66 -16.22
C ASP A 186 -1.77 15.53 -15.64
N ASN A 187 -0.66 14.91 -15.22
CA ASN A 187 0.57 15.64 -14.90
C ASN A 187 1.18 16.12 -16.24
N SER A 188 0.59 17.16 -16.81
CA SER A 188 1.10 17.90 -17.98
C SER A 188 2.27 18.80 -17.61
#